data_AF-A0A2H9P6H8-F1
#
_entry.id   AF-A0A2H9P6H8-F1
#
_cell.length_a   1.000
_cell.length_b   1.000
_cell.length_c   1.000
_cell.angle_alpha   90.00
_cell.angle_beta   90.00
_cell.angle_gamma   90.00
#
_symmetry.space_group_name_H-M   'P 1'
#
loop_
_entity.id
_entity.type
_entity.pdbx_description
1 polymer ?
#
loop_
_entity_poly.entity_id
_entity_poly.type
_entity_poly.pdbx_seq_one_letter_code
_entity_poly.pdbx_strand_id
1 'polypeptide(L)'
;AGHILGSSSVHIHVGEGMHNIVYTGDIKYGRTNLFDTADTYFPRIETLLIESTYGGRDDKQPRLDDAEARLLQAIRKTIEQRGKVLIPVFAVGR
;
A
#
# COMPACT_ATOMS: atom_id res chain seq x y z
N ALA A 1 3.55 -6.73 5.19
CA ALA A 1 2.39 -6.16 4.48
C ALA A 1 2.76 -5.30 3.26
N GLY A 2 4.03 -4.93 3.07
CA GLY A 2 4.47 -4.18 1.88
C GLY A 2 4.01 -2.72 1.84
N HIS A 3 3.44 -2.21 2.94
CA HIS A 3 2.85 -0.87 3.03
C HIS A 3 3.88 0.19 3.43
N ILE A 4 4.52 0.03 4.60
CA ILE A 4 5.62 0.85 5.10
C ILE A 4 6.71 -0.03 5.72
N LEU A 5 7.83 0.59 6.11
CA LEU A 5 8.93 -0.11 6.78
C LEU A 5 8.41 -0.78 8.07
N GLY A 6 8.65 -2.09 8.19
CA GLY A 6 8.18 -2.89 9.33
C GLY A 6 6.70 -3.28 9.29
N SER A 7 5.95 -2.88 8.26
CA SER A 7 4.54 -3.26 8.13
C SER A 7 4.38 -4.78 8.00
N SER A 8 3.43 -5.35 8.74
CA SER A 8 3.23 -6.80 8.87
C SER A 8 1.76 -7.17 8.77
N SER A 9 1.48 -8.31 8.14
CA SER A 9 0.18 -8.97 8.29
C SER A 9 0.27 -9.91 9.49
N VAL A 10 -0.77 -9.98 10.31
CA VAL A 10 -0.78 -10.82 11.51
C VAL A 10 -1.56 -12.09 11.22
N HIS A 11 -0.88 -13.23 11.24
CA HIS A 11 -1.51 -14.56 11.17
C HIS A 11 -1.63 -15.13 12.58
N ILE A 12 -2.86 -15.44 12.98
CA ILE A 12 -3.21 -15.93 14.31
C ILE A 12 -3.68 -17.37 14.17
N HIS A 13 -2.97 -18.28 14.83
CA HIS A 13 -3.31 -19.69 14.93
C HIS A 13 -4.09 -19.95 16.22
N VAL A 14 -5.37 -20.34 16.13
CA VAL A 14 -6.23 -20.54 17.31
C VAL A 14 -6.47 -22.02 17.57
N GLY A 15 -6.22 -22.45 18.82
CA GLY A 15 -6.27 -23.85 19.22
C GLY A 15 -5.21 -24.68 18.51
N GLU A 16 -5.54 -25.92 18.14
CA GLU A 16 -4.71 -26.78 17.27
C GLU A 16 -4.95 -26.47 15.78
N GLY A 17 -5.08 -25.18 15.45
CA GLY A 17 -5.44 -24.70 14.12
C GLY A 17 -6.91 -24.87 13.78
N MET A 18 -7.78 -24.98 14.79
CA MET A 18 -9.22 -25.11 14.59
C MET A 18 -9.80 -23.93 13.80
N HIS A 19 -9.27 -22.72 14.04
CA HIS A 19 -9.69 -21.50 13.35
C HIS A 19 -8.54 -20.50 13.24
N ASN A 20 -8.08 -20.21 12.03
CA ASN A 20 -6.95 -19.32 11.78
C ASN A 20 -7.44 -18.02 11.18
N ILE A 21 -6.84 -16.92 11.64
CA ILE A 21 -7.25 -15.57 11.26
C ILE A 21 -6.05 -14.86 10.65
N VAL A 22 -6.25 -14.14 9.55
CA VAL A 22 -5.29 -13.17 9.04
C VAL A 22 -5.89 -11.78 9.18
N TYR A 23 -5.19 -10.89 9.86
CA TYR A 23 -5.45 -9.45 9.84
C TYR A 23 -4.35 -8.76 9.03
N THR A 24 -4.71 -8.10 7.94
CA THR A 24 -3.70 -7.53 7.02
C THR A 24 -3.04 -6.27 7.53
N GLY A 25 -3.72 -5.52 8.41
CA GLY A 25 -3.45 -4.09 8.58
C GLY A 25 -3.55 -3.37 7.22
N ASP A 26 -2.83 -2.26 7.07
CA ASP A 26 -2.67 -1.60 5.77
C ASP A 26 -1.72 -2.43 4.89
N ILE A 27 -2.16 -2.76 3.68
CA ILE A 27 -1.50 -3.74 2.83
C ILE A 27 -1.33 -3.22 1.40
N LYS A 28 -0.16 -3.43 0.82
CA LYS A 28 0.09 -3.12 -0.60
C LYS A 28 0.43 -4.39 -1.37
N TYR A 29 -0.53 -4.88 -2.15
CA TYR A 29 -0.29 -5.97 -3.08
C TYR A 29 0.20 -5.45 -4.45
N GLY A 30 1.35 -4.77 -4.41
CA GLY A 30 2.03 -4.27 -5.59
C GLY A 30 3.46 -3.91 -5.22
N ARG A 31 4.44 -4.34 -6.04
CA ARG A 31 5.85 -4.01 -5.79
C ARG A 31 6.01 -2.49 -5.87
N THR A 32 6.68 -1.93 -4.88
CA THR A 32 7.03 -0.50 -4.85
C THR A 32 8.54 -0.35 -5.00
N ASN A 33 9.00 0.90 -5.10
CA ASN A 33 10.44 1.19 -5.12
C ASN A 33 11.15 0.82 -3.81
N LEU A 34 10.42 0.65 -2.70
CA LEU A 34 11.00 0.40 -1.36
C LEU A 34 10.69 -1.00 -0.80
N PHE A 35 9.55 -1.58 -1.16
CA PHE A 35 9.06 -2.82 -0.58
C PHE A 35 8.57 -3.79 -1.65
N ASP A 36 8.79 -5.08 -1.40
CA ASP A 36 8.15 -6.16 -2.14
C ASP A 36 6.64 -6.16 -1.90
N THR A 37 5.92 -6.89 -2.74
CA THR A 37 4.49 -7.12 -2.57
C THR A 37 4.19 -7.74 -1.22
N ALA A 38 3.02 -7.44 -0.65
CA ALA A 38 2.55 -8.14 0.53
C ALA A 38 2.57 -9.66 0.34
N ASP A 39 3.02 -10.38 1.37
CA ASP A 39 2.94 -11.83 1.42
C ASP A 39 1.47 -12.27 1.50
N THR A 40 1.13 -13.26 0.68
CA THR A 40 -0.20 -13.86 0.58
C THR A 40 -0.18 -15.35 0.86
N TYR A 41 1.00 -15.92 1.15
CA TYR A 41 1.14 -17.32 1.47
C TYR A 41 1.00 -17.55 2.97
N PHE A 42 -0.10 -18.19 3.36
CA PHE A 42 -0.35 -18.59 4.74
C PHE A 42 -0.71 -20.09 4.77
N PRO A 43 -0.29 -20.86 5.79
CA PRO A 43 -0.54 -22.30 5.84
C PRO A 43 -2.03 -22.69 5.86
N ARG A 44 -2.87 -21.91 6.58
CA ARG A 44 -4.31 -22.14 6.74
C ARG A 44 -5.00 -20.85 7.20
N ILE A 45 -6.19 -20.55 6.67
CA ILE A 45 -6.99 -19.36 7.00
C ILE A 45 -8.48 -19.72 6.96
N GLU A 46 -9.21 -19.34 8.00
CA GLU A 46 -10.67 -19.41 8.09
C GLU A 46 -11.32 -18.02 8.06
N THR A 47 -10.61 -16.99 8.53
CA THR A 47 -11.11 -15.61 8.52
C THR A 47 -10.03 -14.64 8.06
N LEU A 48 -10.37 -13.81 7.07
CA LEU A 48 -9.53 -12.73 6.59
C LEU A 48 -10.17 -11.39 6.96
N LEU A 49 -9.45 -10.59 7.73
CA LEU A 49 -9.76 -9.20 8.00
C LEU A 49 -8.81 -8.36 7.15
N ILE A 50 -9.35 -7.72 6.13
CA ILE A 50 -8.60 -6.92 5.16
C ILE A 50 -9.05 -5.47 5.18
N GLU A 51 -8.11 -4.55 4.99
CA GLU A 51 -8.41 -3.13 4.83
C GLU A 51 -9.23 -2.85 3.56
N SER A 52 -9.88 -1.69 3.53
CA SER A 52 -10.77 -1.28 2.44
C SER A 52 -10.60 0.19 2.07
N THR A 53 -9.41 0.74 2.24
CA THR A 53 -9.11 2.17 1.97
C THR A 53 -9.44 2.53 0.52
N TYR A 54 -9.22 1.60 -0.41
CA TYR A 54 -9.58 1.71 -1.82
C TYR A 54 -10.58 0.63 -2.26
N GLY A 55 -11.56 0.33 -1.41
CA GLY A 55 -12.55 -0.73 -1.66
C GLY A 55 -13.70 -0.34 -2.61
N GLY A 56 -13.83 0.94 -2.97
CA GLY A 56 -14.88 1.43 -3.85
C GLY A 56 -14.69 1.02 -5.31
N ARG A 57 -15.79 0.92 -6.06
CA ARG A 57 -15.79 0.52 -7.48
C ARG A 57 -14.87 1.38 -8.35
N ASP A 58 -14.81 2.67 -8.04
CA ASP A 58 -14.11 3.69 -8.81
C ASP A 58 -12.76 4.10 -8.18
N ASP A 59 -12.35 3.46 -7.08
CA ASP A 59 -11.12 3.74 -6.33
C ASP A 59 -9.87 3.13 -7.01
N LYS A 60 -9.71 3.42 -8.30
CA LYS A 60 -8.62 2.89 -9.12
C LYS A 60 -7.41 3.81 -9.05
N GLN A 61 -6.31 3.26 -8.58
CA GLN A 61 -5.02 3.95 -8.58
C GLN A 61 -4.35 3.82 -9.97
N PRO A 62 -3.65 4.86 -10.45
CA PRO A 62 -2.87 4.79 -11.68
C PRO A 62 -1.72 3.79 -11.55
N ARG A 63 -1.16 3.35 -12.68
CA ARG A 63 0.11 2.62 -12.69
C ARG A 63 1.22 3.53 -12.15
N LEU A 64 2.27 2.93 -11.58
CA LEU A 64 3.38 3.68 -11.00
C LEU A 64 4.02 4.63 -12.02
N ASP A 65 4.32 4.13 -13.22
CA ASP A 65 4.95 4.92 -14.29
C ASP A 65 4.08 6.12 -14.72
N ASP A 66 2.76 5.93 -14.79
CA ASP A 66 1.81 7.00 -15.13
C ASP A 66 1.74 8.07 -14.03
N ALA A 67 1.77 7.63 -12.76
CA ALA A 67 1.78 8.53 -11.61
C ALA A 67 3.06 9.37 -11.56
N GLU A 68 4.22 8.73 -11.79
CA GLU A 68 5.52 9.40 -11.85
C GLU A 68 5.59 10.40 -13.00
N ALA A 69 5.10 10.03 -14.19
CA ALA A 69 5.04 10.93 -15.34
C ALA A 69 4.18 12.16 -15.06
N ARG A 70 2.99 11.98 -14.45
CA ARG A 70 2.08 13.08 -14.08
C ARG A 70 2.70 14.00 -13.02
N LEU A 71 3.35 13.43 -12.00
CA LEU A 71 4.04 14.21 -10.98
C LEU A 71 5.18 15.05 -11.59
N LEU A 72 5.99 14.44 -12.45
CA LEU A 72 7.09 15.12 -13.13
C LEU A 72 6.60 16.26 -14.02
N GLN A 73 5.50 16.05 -14.75
CA GLN A 73 4.86 17.08 -15.56
C GLN A 73 4.37 18.26 -14.70
N ALA A 74 3.71 17.97 -13.58
CA ALA A 74 3.24 19.00 -12.66
C ALA A 74 4.41 19.82 -12.08
N ILE A 75 5.47 19.14 -11.63
CA ILE A 75 6.68 19.79 -11.12
C ILE A 75 7.31 20.71 -12.17
N ARG A 76 7.53 20.21 -13.40
CA ARG A 76 8.15 20.99 -14.48
C ARG A 76 7.37 22.26 -14.77
N LYS A 77 6.05 22.15 -14.94
CA LYS A 77 5.16 23.30 -15.20
C LYS A 77 5.26 24.35 -14.10
N THR A 78 5.26 23.94 -12.84
CA THR A 78 5.36 24.89 -11.71
C THR A 78 6.70 25.60 -11.68
N ILE A 79 7.80 24.88 -11.94
CA ILE A 79 9.16 25.45 -11.97
C ILE A 79 9.34 26.41 -13.14
N GLU A 80 8.83 26.08 -14.33
CA GLU A 80 8.85 26.97 -15.51
C GLU A 80 8.14 28.31 -15.24
N GLN A 81 7.10 28.29 -14.40
CA GLN A 81 6.36 29.46 -13.95
C GLN A 81 6.99 30.15 -12.73
N ARG A 82 8.22 29.74 -12.33
CA ARG A 82 8.95 30.24 -11.16
C ARG A 82 8.19 30.08 -9.82
N GLY A 83 7.30 29.09 -9.75
CA GLY A 83 6.57 28.74 -8.54
C GLY A 83 7.34 27.78 -7.63
N LYS A 84 6.72 27.39 -6.52
CA LYS A 84 7.22 26.37 -5.58
C LYS A 84 6.27 25.19 -5.56
N VAL A 85 6.82 23.97 -5.50
CA VAL A 85 6.03 22.75 -5.35
C VAL A 85 6.08 22.34 -3.88
N LEU A 86 4.92 22.27 -3.24
CA LEU A 86 4.77 21.75 -1.88
C LEU A 86 4.20 20.33 -1.95
N ILE A 87 4.91 19.36 -1.37
CA ILE A 87 4.47 17.95 -1.31
C ILE A 87 4.33 17.58 0.17
N PRO A 88 3.12 17.62 0.75
CA PRO A 88 2.91 17.20 2.13
C PRO A 88 3.02 15.67 2.24
N VAL A 89 3.81 15.21 3.20
CA VAL A 89 4.06 13.77 3.44
C VAL A 89 4.11 13.51 4.95
N PHE A 90 3.79 12.28 5.35
CA PHE A 90 4.13 11.79 6.68
C PHE A 90 5.65 11.61 6.81
N ALA A 91 6.14 11.50 8.05
CA ALA A 91 7.57 11.25 8.31
C ALA A 91 8.03 9.87 7.80
N VAL A 92 7.14 8.87 7.78
CA VAL A 92 7.39 7.53 7.25
C VAL A 92 6.20 7.13 6.38
N GLY A 93 6.48 6.69 5.15
CA GLY A 93 5.48 6.36 4.14
C GLY A 93 5.16 7.53 3.19
N ARG A 94 4.19 7.30 2.30
CA ARG A 94 3.50 8.28 1.44
C ARG A 94 2.34 7.61 0.72
#